data_AF-A0A4R4DS58-F1
#
_entry.id   AF-A0A4R4DS58-F1
#
_cell.length_a   1.000
_cell.length_b   1.000
_cell.length_c   1.000
_cell.angle_alpha   90.00
_cell.angle_beta   90.00
_cell.angle_gamma   90.00
#
_symmetry.space_group_name_H-M   'P 1'
#
loop_
_entity.id
_entity.type
_entity.pdbx_description
1 polymer ?
#
loop_
_entity_poly.entity_id
_entity_poly.type
_entity_poly.pdbx_seq_one_letter_code
_entity_poly.pdbx_strand_id
1 'polypeptide(L)'
;MPSPSRNCPTWSGRPALPPSSMFACLMLEEFDLRTEALQRLAVIVRAADTACPDLAPQAAGLLAASLGLSRMHRNDLAQLDAGMHLYDAFHRWCRDAVEEGHDWPAACPA
;
A
#
# COMPACT_ATOMS: atom_id res chain seq x y z
N MET A 1 -27.34 -8.75 -21.25
CA MET A 1 -26.92 -7.72 -20.27
C MET A 1 -27.06 -8.28 -18.87
N PRO A 2 -25.97 -8.47 -18.12
CA PRO A 2 -26.04 -8.53 -16.67
C PRO A 2 -25.96 -7.10 -16.11
N SER A 3 -26.84 -6.79 -15.17
CA SER A 3 -26.90 -5.50 -14.48
C SER A 3 -25.63 -5.27 -13.65
N PRO A 4 -25.02 -4.08 -13.65
CA PRO A 4 -24.00 -3.74 -12.67
C PRO A 4 -24.69 -3.55 -11.33
N SER A 5 -24.50 -4.50 -10.41
CA SER A 5 -24.82 -4.30 -9.00
C SER A 5 -23.90 -3.21 -8.44
N ARG A 6 -24.36 -1.96 -8.63
CA ARG A 6 -24.04 -0.82 -7.78
C ARG A 6 -24.34 -1.21 -6.34
N ASN A 7 -23.32 -1.65 -5.61
CA ASN A 7 -23.19 -1.55 -4.16
C ASN A 7 -21.84 -2.13 -3.76
N CYS A 8 -20.76 -1.48 -4.21
CA CYS A 8 -19.56 -1.41 -3.41
C CYS A 8 -19.78 -0.18 -2.51
N PRO A 9 -20.14 -0.34 -1.22
CA PRO A 9 -20.26 0.79 -0.34
C PRO A 9 -18.86 1.36 -0.20
N THR A 10 -18.71 2.60 -0.66
CA THR A 10 -17.63 3.50 -0.29
C THR A 10 -17.15 3.18 1.11
N TRP A 11 -15.92 2.70 1.22
CA TRP A 11 -15.20 2.62 2.49
C TRP A 11 -15.33 3.98 3.19
N SER A 12 -16.23 4.02 4.19
CA SER A 12 -16.52 5.12 5.12
C SER A 12 -16.08 6.53 4.68
N GLY A 13 -16.89 7.16 3.82
CA GLY A 13 -16.95 8.63 3.71
C GLY A 13 -15.79 9.35 3.02
N ARG A 14 -14.95 8.67 2.23
CA ARG A 14 -13.88 9.33 1.45
C ARG A 14 -14.32 9.61 0.01
N PRO A 15 -13.89 10.73 -0.60
CA PRO A 15 -14.32 11.13 -1.95
C PRO A 15 -13.93 10.08 -2.99
N ALA A 16 -14.79 9.89 -3.99
CA ALA A 16 -14.56 9.00 -5.12
C ALA A 16 -13.33 9.47 -5.92
N LEU A 17 -12.28 8.65 -5.94
CA LEU A 17 -11.06 8.84 -6.73
C LEU A 17 -11.16 8.04 -8.05
N PRO A 18 -10.37 8.38 -9.08
CA PRO A 18 -10.46 7.75 -10.40
C PRO A 18 -10.25 6.23 -10.35
N PRO A 19 -10.85 5.48 -11.29
CA PRO A 19 -10.91 4.00 -11.25
C PRO A 19 -9.55 3.30 -11.30
N SER A 20 -8.49 3.94 -11.82
CA SER A 20 -7.13 3.41 -11.80
C SER A 20 -6.57 3.23 -10.38
N SER A 21 -7.07 4.00 -9.42
CA SER A 21 -6.57 4.05 -8.05
C SER A 21 -7.37 3.19 -7.06
N MET A 22 -8.18 2.28 -7.60
CA MET A 22 -9.07 1.40 -6.86
C MET A 22 -8.58 -0.06 -6.81
N PHE A 23 -7.50 -0.40 -7.53
CA PHE A 23 -7.06 -1.78 -7.75
C PHE A 23 -6.81 -2.56 -6.45
N ALA A 24 -6.05 -1.99 -5.51
CA ALA A 24 -5.74 -2.66 -4.25
C ALA A 24 -7.00 -2.90 -3.38
N CYS A 25 -7.94 -1.96 -3.37
CA CYS A 25 -9.20 -2.10 -2.63
C CYS A 25 -10.11 -3.16 -3.28
N LEU A 26 -10.21 -3.14 -4.61
CA LEU A 26 -10.99 -4.12 -5.37
C LEU A 26 -10.47 -5.53 -5.16
N MET A 27 -9.15 -5.73 -5.15
CA MET A 27 -8.54 -7.04 -4.90
C MET A 27 -8.91 -7.59 -3.51
N LEU A 28 -8.95 -6.75 -2.48
CA LEU A 28 -9.36 -7.22 -1.16
C LEU A 28 -10.83 -7.63 -1.11
N GLU A 29 -11.69 -6.91 -1.82
CA GLU A 29 -13.13 -7.20 -1.87
C GLU A 29 -13.44 -8.46 -2.68
N GLU A 30 -12.85 -8.58 -3.87
CA GLU A 30 -13.09 -9.71 -4.78
C GLU A 30 -12.61 -11.05 -4.19
N PHE A 31 -11.50 -11.02 -3.46
CA PHE A 31 -10.92 -12.21 -2.81
C PHE A 31 -11.36 -12.39 -1.35
N ASP A 32 -12.31 -11.57 -0.86
CA ASP A 32 -12.81 -11.56 0.52
C ASP A 32 -11.70 -11.50 1.60
N LEU A 33 -10.64 -10.75 1.33
CA LEU A 33 -9.48 -10.59 2.20
C LEU A 33 -9.69 -9.42 3.18
N ARG A 34 -10.18 -9.73 4.39
CA ARG A 34 -10.67 -8.72 5.35
C ARG A 34 -9.76 -8.40 6.54
N THR A 35 -8.48 -8.74 6.50
CA THR A 35 -7.60 -8.49 7.66
C THR A 35 -7.24 -7.00 7.79
N GLU A 36 -7.11 -6.49 9.01
CA GLU A 36 -6.74 -5.09 9.27
C GLU A 36 -5.37 -4.72 8.67
N ALA A 37 -4.42 -5.67 8.69
CA ALA A 37 -3.10 -5.50 8.09
C ALA A 37 -3.19 -5.27 6.59
N LEU A 38 -4.00 -6.05 5.87
CA LEU A 38 -4.19 -5.89 4.42
C LEU A 38 -4.95 -4.60 4.09
N GLN A 39 -5.94 -4.23 4.90
CA GLN A 39 -6.65 -2.96 4.74
C GLN A 39 -5.69 -1.77 4.88
N ARG A 40 -4.81 -1.79 5.89
CA ARG A 40 -3.78 -0.76 6.09
C ARG A 40 -2.80 -0.72 4.91
N LEU A 41 -2.33 -1.88 4.45
CA LEU A 41 -1.46 -1.97 3.28
C LEU A 41 -2.14 -1.42 2.02
N ALA A 42 -3.41 -1.72 1.78
CA ALA A 42 -4.16 -1.19 0.64
C ALA A 42 -4.28 0.35 0.69
N VAL A 43 -4.35 0.96 1.88
CA VAL A 43 -4.29 2.43 2.01
C VAL A 43 -2.93 2.97 1.57
N ILE A 44 -1.83 2.33 1.97
CA ILE A 44 -0.46 2.74 1.60
C ILE A 44 -0.26 2.61 0.09
N VAL A 45 -0.65 1.48 -0.50
CA VAL A 45 -0.55 1.24 -1.94
C VAL A 45 -1.37 2.24 -2.72
N ARG A 46 -2.61 2.52 -2.29
CA ARG A 46 -3.46 3.55 -2.90
C ARG A 46 -2.80 4.93 -2.83
N ALA A 47 -2.28 5.31 -1.68
CA ALA A 47 -1.62 6.60 -1.48
C ALA A 47 -0.38 6.75 -2.38
N ALA A 48 0.36 5.65 -2.62
CA ALA A 48 1.49 5.63 -3.53
C ALA A 48 1.04 5.74 -4.99
N ASP A 49 -0.01 5.02 -5.39
CA ASP A 49 -0.57 5.04 -6.75
C ASP A 49 -1.16 6.41 -7.13
N THR A 50 -1.80 7.11 -6.18
CA THR A 50 -2.38 8.44 -6.42
C THR A 50 -1.40 9.59 -6.18
N ALA A 51 -0.14 9.30 -5.83
CA ALA A 51 0.83 10.31 -5.37
C ALA A 51 0.26 11.23 -4.25
N CYS A 52 -0.49 10.67 -3.31
CA CYS A 52 -1.06 11.39 -2.17
C CYS A 52 -0.44 10.90 -0.85
N PRO A 53 0.80 11.31 -0.51
CA PRO A 53 1.49 10.85 0.70
C PRO A 53 0.78 11.28 2.00
N ASP A 54 -0.08 12.30 1.95
CA ASP A 54 -0.89 12.74 3.10
C ASP A 54 -1.87 11.66 3.59
N LEU A 55 -2.23 10.69 2.74
CA LEU A 55 -3.08 9.56 3.12
C LEU A 55 -2.35 8.52 3.98
N ALA A 56 -1.04 8.35 3.77
CA ALA A 56 -0.17 7.49 4.55
C ALA A 56 1.29 7.92 4.34
N PRO A 57 2.02 8.37 5.37
CA PRO A 57 3.39 8.88 5.20
C PRO A 57 4.35 7.82 4.63
N GLN A 58 4.05 6.53 4.87
CA GLN A 58 4.79 5.38 4.34
C GLN A 58 4.72 5.28 2.81
N ALA A 59 3.70 5.87 2.18
CA ALA A 59 3.48 5.80 0.73
C ALA A 59 4.60 6.47 -0.07
N ALA A 60 5.19 7.56 0.44
CA ALA A 60 6.33 8.20 -0.19
C ALA A 60 7.54 7.26 -0.28
N GLY A 61 7.80 6.49 0.77
CA GLY A 61 8.85 5.47 0.80
C GLY A 61 8.58 4.32 -0.18
N LEU A 62 7.34 3.81 -0.21
CA LEU A 62 6.94 2.77 -1.14
C LEU A 62 7.08 3.23 -2.61
N LEU A 63 6.67 4.46 -2.92
CA LEU A 63 6.81 5.04 -4.26
C LEU A 63 8.29 5.19 -4.66
N ALA A 64 9.13 5.72 -3.76
CA ALA A 64 10.56 5.87 -4.00
C ALA A 64 11.24 4.52 -4.28
N ALA A 65 10.94 3.49 -3.48
CA ALA A 65 11.46 2.14 -3.68
C ALA A 65 10.98 1.52 -5.00
N SER A 66 9.70 1.69 -5.34
CA SER A 66 9.12 1.18 -6.59
C SER A 66 9.76 1.81 -7.83
N LEU A 67 9.98 3.13 -7.80
CA LEU A 67 10.70 3.84 -8.86
C LEU A 67 12.16 3.36 -8.96
N GLY A 68 12.85 3.17 -7.83
CA GLY A 68 14.19 2.59 -7.80
C GLY A 68 14.26 1.21 -8.46
N LEU A 69 13.33 0.31 -8.09
CA LEU A 69 13.23 -1.03 -8.67
C LEU A 69 13.02 -0.99 -10.19
N SER A 70 12.16 -0.11 -10.69
CA SER A 70 11.95 0.06 -12.14
C SER A 70 13.18 0.57 -12.91
N ARG A 71 14.09 1.28 -12.24
CA ARG A 71 15.37 1.71 -12.84
C ARG A 71 16.42 0.62 -12.78
N MET A 72 16.34 -0.27 -11.79
CA MET A 72 17.25 -1.41 -11.61
C MET A 72 16.92 -2.59 -12.53
N HIS A 73 15.63 -2.85 -12.75
CA HIS A 73 15.15 -4.01 -13.49
C HIS A 73 14.43 -3.57 -14.77
N ARG A 74 14.96 -3.98 -15.93
CA ARG A 74 14.29 -3.81 -17.24
C ARG A 74 13.26 -4.89 -17.56
N ASN A 75 13.30 -6.01 -16.84
CA ASN A 75 12.39 -7.14 -17.02
C ASN A 75 11.32 -7.08 -15.92
N ASP A 76 10.06 -7.05 -16.32
CA ASP A 76 8.93 -6.86 -15.41
C ASP A 76 8.79 -8.00 -14.40
N LEU A 77 9.09 -9.25 -14.80
CA LEU A 77 9.03 -10.40 -13.89
C LEU A 77 10.13 -10.32 -12.83
N ALA A 78 11.34 -9.93 -13.22
CA ALA A 78 12.44 -9.72 -12.29
C ALA A 78 12.17 -8.56 -11.32
N GLN A 79 11.54 -7.49 -11.82
CA GLN A 79 11.11 -6.37 -10.98
C GLN A 79 10.02 -6.79 -9.99
N LEU A 80 9.04 -7.58 -10.45
CA LEU A 80 7.98 -8.11 -9.60
C LEU A 80 8.54 -8.98 -8.49
N ASP A 81 9.42 -9.93 -8.82
CA ASP A 81 10.05 -10.85 -7.86
C ASP A 81 10.87 -10.09 -6.79
N ALA A 82 11.63 -9.07 -7.20
CA ALA A 82 12.32 -8.18 -6.28
C ALA A 82 11.33 -7.37 -5.40
N GLY A 83 10.21 -6.94 -5.99
CA GLY A 83 9.16 -6.19 -5.29
C GLY A 83 8.35 -7.03 -4.29
N MET A 84 8.22 -8.34 -4.49
CA MET A 84 7.45 -9.21 -3.57
C MET A 84 7.98 -9.13 -2.14
N HIS A 85 9.31 -9.16 -1.96
CA HIS A 85 9.94 -9.04 -0.65
C HIS A 85 9.64 -7.69 0.03
N LEU A 86 9.55 -6.61 -0.76
CA LEU A 86 9.18 -5.29 -0.26
C LEU A 86 7.74 -5.30 0.27
N TYR A 87 6.80 -5.83 -0.51
CA TYR A 87 5.41 -5.95 -0.09
C TYR A 87 5.22 -6.86 1.13
N ASP A 88 5.99 -7.96 1.23
CA ASP A 88 5.99 -8.83 2.41
C ASP A 88 6.48 -8.08 3.67
N ALA A 89 7.53 -7.27 3.55
CA ALA A 89 8.01 -6.44 4.65
C ALA A 89 6.97 -5.41 5.09
N PHE A 90 6.32 -4.72 4.13
CA PHE A 90 5.23 -3.79 4.43
C PHE A 90 4.02 -4.49 5.06
N HIS A 91 3.66 -5.68 4.60
CA HIS A 91 2.59 -6.49 5.19
C HIS A 91 2.93 -6.88 6.64
N ARG A 92 4.14 -7.37 6.90
CA ARG A 92 4.59 -7.68 8.26
C ARG A 92 4.62 -6.46 9.15
N TRP A 93 5.06 -5.31 8.63
CA TRP A 93 4.99 -4.06 9.37
C TRP A 93 3.55 -3.66 9.70
N CYS A 94 2.63 -3.74 8.73
CA CYS A 94 1.20 -3.45 8.93
C CYS A 94 0.51 -4.38 9.93
N ARG A 95 1.04 -5.60 10.12
CA ARG A 95 0.49 -6.62 11.02
C ARG A 95 1.09 -6.53 12.42
N ASP A 96 2.42 -6.41 12.52
CA ASP A 96 3.15 -6.67 13.76
C ASP A 96 3.81 -5.40 14.34
N ALA A 97 4.14 -4.39 13.53
CA ALA A 97 5.08 -3.33 13.91
C ALA A 97 4.55 -1.90 13.67
N VAL A 98 3.23 -1.72 13.53
CA VAL A 98 2.62 -0.39 13.31
C VAL A 98 2.88 0.56 14.49
N GLU A 99 2.98 0.01 15.70
CA GLU A 99 3.23 0.76 16.94
C GLU A 99 4.72 0.86 17.29
N GLU A 100 5.60 0.18 16.55
CA GLU A 100 7.04 0.28 16.74
C GLU A 100 7.54 1.62 16.18
N GLY A 101 7.80 2.56 17.08
CA GLY A 101 8.52 3.79 16.76
C GLY A 101 10.01 3.49 16.56
N HIS A 102 10.63 4.14 15.57
CA HIS A 102 12.10 4.21 15.47
C HIS A 102 12.65 5.16 16.55
N ASP A 103 12.49 4.77 17.82
CA ASP A 103 13.06 5.47 18.97
C ASP A 103 14.46 4.90 19.22
N TRP A 104 15.40 5.26 18.34
CA TRP A 104 16.82 5.05 18.63
C TRP A 104 17.22 6.06 19.72
N PRO A 105 17.80 5.66 20.87
CA PRO A 105 18.30 6.63 21.83
C PRO A 105 19.47 7.35 21.15
N ALA A 106 19.23 8.57 20.65
CA ALA A 106 20.29 9.50 20.34
C ALA A 106 21.06 9.68 21.66
N ALA A 107 22.24 9.06 21.76
CA ALA A 107 23.10 9.23 22.91
C ALA A 107 23.31 10.72 23.11
N CYS A 108 22.73 11.27 24.17
CA CYS A 108 23.02 12.61 24.62
C CYS A 108 24.50 12.62 25.04
N PRO A 109 25.37 13.46 24.45
CA PRO A 109 26.76 13.53 24.87
C PRO A 109 26.81 14.15 26.27
N ALA A 110 27.54 13.51 27.18
CA ALA A 110 27.90 14.06 28.49
C ALA A 110 29.14 14.95 28.39
#